data_AF-A0A7S1ZD40-F1
#
_entry.id   AF-A0A7S1ZD40-F1
#
_cell.length_a   1.000
_cell.length_b   1.000
_cell.length_c   1.000
_cell.angle_alpha   90.00
_cell.angle_beta   90.00
_cell.angle_gamma   90.00
#
_symmetry.space_group_name_H-M   'P 1'
#
loop_
_entity.id
_entity.type
_entity.pdbx_description
1 polymer ?
#
loop_
_entity_poly.entity_id
_entity_poly.type
_entity_poly.pdbx_seq_one_letter_code
_entity_poly.pdbx_strand_id
1 'polypeptide(L)'
;HVYQPFLGGGFSPTLQVMDRKGDDEPVATIKANAVCCIAGLCCDHTFEIEDASGQNIGKIVKTKPSSLGELAKELTSDADVFAIEFNKDVEPNRKASLFGALHLIDYMFFENEGEVNLDIANGQLSFKCCDCYCCGCVCPCTCACGGGGDGEGGGGEE
;
A
#
# COMPACT_ATOMS: atom_id res chain seq x y z
N HIS A 1 -9.50 17.12 1.44
CA HIS A 1 -8.04 16.91 1.40
C HIS A 1 -7.76 15.63 2.19
N VAL A 2 -6.61 14.97 2.02
CA VAL A 2 -6.30 13.72 2.74
C VAL A 2 -5.20 14.00 3.77
N TYR A 3 -5.37 13.47 4.98
CA TYR A 3 -4.47 13.67 6.11
C TYR A 3 -4.09 12.32 6.73
N GLN A 4 -2.84 12.19 7.15
CA GLN A 4 -2.36 11.03 7.89
C GLN A 4 -2.29 11.40 9.39
N PRO A 5 -2.96 10.65 10.29
CA PRO A 5 -2.98 10.97 11.72
C PRO A 5 -1.59 10.79 12.34
N PHE A 6 -1.44 11.19 13.61
CA PHE A 6 -0.19 11.03 14.35
C PHE A 6 0.30 9.57 14.32
N LEU A 7 1.60 9.37 14.06
CA LEU A 7 2.23 8.06 13.80
C LEU A 7 1.58 7.26 12.64
N GLY A 8 0.81 7.92 11.77
CA GLY A 8 0.13 7.29 10.64
C GLY A 8 -0.82 6.15 10.95
N GLY A 9 -1.30 6.05 12.20
CA GLY A 9 -2.11 4.92 12.65
C GLY A 9 -1.31 3.79 13.32
N GLY A 10 -0.03 4.05 13.67
CA GLY A 10 0.83 3.10 14.36
C GLY A 10 1.35 2.04 13.41
N PHE A 11 0.85 0.81 13.54
CA PHE A 11 1.28 -0.32 12.72
C PHE A 11 0.37 -0.61 11.53
N SER A 12 -0.72 0.14 11.38
CA SER A 12 -1.63 -0.01 10.25
C SER A 12 -1.84 1.36 9.62
N PRO A 13 -1.44 1.55 8.34
CA PRO A 13 -1.60 2.84 7.69
C PRO A 13 -3.05 3.30 7.76
N THR A 14 -3.23 4.53 8.20
CA THR A 14 -4.53 5.17 8.36
C THR A 14 -4.50 6.52 7.66
N LEU A 15 -5.55 6.83 6.90
CA LEU A 15 -5.74 8.09 6.22
C LEU A 15 -7.14 8.63 6.52
N GLN A 16 -7.24 9.94 6.68
CA GLN A 16 -8.48 10.66 6.94
C GLN A 16 -8.79 11.55 5.74
N VAL A 17 -9.95 11.33 5.14
CA VAL A 17 -10.46 12.15 4.04
C VAL A 17 -11.30 13.26 4.66
N MET A 18 -10.86 14.50 4.48
CA MET A 18 -11.47 15.69 5.05
C MET A 18 -12.27 16.47 4.01
N ASP A 19 -13.42 17.04 4.40
CA ASP A 19 -14.14 17.98 3.55
C ASP A 19 -13.38 19.32 3.44
N ARG A 20 -13.69 20.10 2.40
CA ARG A 20 -13.15 21.46 2.21
C ARG A 20 -13.81 22.49 3.13
N LYS A 21 -14.98 22.20 3.70
CA LYS A 21 -15.77 23.15 4.47
C LYS A 21 -15.27 23.43 5.89
N GLY A 22 -14.21 22.75 6.33
CA GLY A 22 -13.54 23.06 7.60
C GLY A 22 -14.17 22.42 8.83
N ASP A 23 -14.89 21.31 8.67
CA ASP A 23 -15.21 20.44 9.80
C ASP A 23 -13.93 19.70 10.24
N ASP A 24 -13.69 19.63 11.55
CA ASP A 24 -12.53 18.92 12.13
C ASP A 24 -12.68 17.39 12.05
N GLU A 25 -13.86 16.90 11.64
CA GLU A 25 -14.16 15.48 11.54
C GLU A 25 -13.97 14.96 10.11
N PRO A 26 -13.37 13.76 9.93
CA PRO A 26 -13.20 13.16 8.63
C PRO A 26 -14.55 12.72 8.03
N VAL A 27 -14.74 12.94 6.73
CA VAL A 27 -15.88 12.40 6.00
C VAL A 27 -15.74 10.90 5.72
N ALA A 28 -14.50 10.40 5.73
CA ALA A 28 -14.19 8.98 5.70
C ALA A 28 -12.80 8.72 6.32
N THR A 29 -12.67 7.60 7.01
CA THR A 29 -11.39 7.07 7.48
C THR A 29 -11.05 5.83 6.66
N ILE A 30 -9.85 5.78 6.10
CA ILE A 30 -9.33 4.65 5.34
C ILE A 30 -8.25 3.99 6.19
N LYS A 31 -8.37 2.70 6.47
CA LYS A 31 -7.45 2.00 7.36
C LYS A 31 -7.06 0.63 6.80
N ALA A 32 -5.77 0.37 6.73
CA ALA A 32 -5.26 -0.96 6.39
C ALA A 32 -5.75 -2.02 7.39
N ASN A 33 -6.20 -3.17 6.89
CA ASN A 33 -6.64 -4.28 7.73
C ASN A 33 -5.46 -5.07 8.32
N ALA A 34 -4.27 -4.97 7.72
CA ALA A 34 -3.09 -5.68 8.19
C ALA A 34 -2.25 -4.83 9.14
N VAL A 35 -1.47 -5.53 9.96
CA VAL A 35 -0.54 -4.96 10.93
C VAL A 35 0.87 -5.17 10.38
N CYS A 36 1.62 -4.09 10.26
CA CYS A 36 3.00 -4.01 9.80
C CYS A 36 3.28 -4.49 8.37
N CYS A 37 2.44 -5.28 7.73
CA CYS A 37 2.68 -5.80 6.38
C CYS A 37 1.65 -5.21 5.43
N ILE A 38 2.08 -4.24 4.63
CA ILE A 38 1.34 -3.71 3.50
C ILE A 38 1.87 -4.37 2.22
N ALA A 39 1.01 -4.41 1.20
CA ALA A 39 1.08 -5.27 0.01
C ALA A 39 2.48 -5.60 -0.57
N GLY A 40 2.52 -6.67 -1.36
CA GLY A 40 3.61 -7.00 -2.29
C GLY A 40 3.20 -8.20 -3.15
N LEU A 41 4.14 -8.83 -3.82
CA LEU A 41 3.89 -10.01 -4.68
C LEU A 41 3.19 -11.18 -3.96
N CYS A 42 3.22 -11.24 -2.62
CA CYS A 42 2.77 -12.39 -1.86
C CYS A 42 1.30 -12.36 -1.40
N CYS A 43 0.66 -11.20 -1.27
CA CYS A 43 -0.69 -11.10 -0.71
C CYS A 43 -1.46 -9.87 -1.18
N ASP A 44 -2.78 -10.03 -1.30
CA ASP A 44 -3.69 -8.89 -1.46
C ASP A 44 -3.67 -8.07 -0.16
N HIS A 45 -3.84 -6.76 -0.30
CA HIS A 45 -3.89 -5.87 0.84
C HIS A 45 -5.16 -5.02 0.80
N THR A 46 -5.88 -4.98 1.91
CA THR A 46 -7.17 -4.32 2.00
C THR A 46 -7.10 -3.12 2.92
N PHE A 47 -7.57 -1.98 2.44
CA PHE A 47 -7.91 -0.82 3.24
C PHE A 47 -9.42 -0.75 3.40
N GLU A 48 -9.91 -0.83 4.63
CA GLU A 48 -11.32 -0.63 4.96
C GLU A 48 -11.64 0.86 4.97
N ILE A 49 -12.84 1.22 4.52
CA ILE A 49 -13.34 2.59 4.49
C ILE A 49 -14.49 2.70 5.49
N GLU A 50 -14.33 3.55 6.49
CA GLU A 50 -15.34 3.84 7.50
C GLU A 50 -15.84 5.27 7.35
N ASP A 51 -17.12 5.50 7.61
CA ASP A 51 -17.68 6.85 7.72
C ASP A 51 -17.43 7.47 9.12
N ALA A 52 -17.90 8.70 9.33
CA ALA A 52 -17.76 9.41 10.61
C ALA A 52 -18.45 8.70 11.80
N SER A 53 -19.36 7.75 11.55
CA SER A 53 -20.01 6.94 12.58
C SER A 53 -19.26 5.63 12.88
N GLY A 54 -18.16 5.36 12.17
CA GLY A 54 -17.43 4.10 12.22
C GLY A 54 -18.11 2.97 11.44
N GLN A 55 -19.09 3.27 10.60
CA GLN A 55 -19.72 2.26 9.75
C GLN A 55 -18.86 2.01 8.52
N ASN A 56 -18.61 0.74 8.20
CA ASN A 56 -17.92 0.36 6.97
C ASN A 56 -18.78 0.71 5.75
N ILE A 57 -18.25 1.57 4.87
CA ILE A 57 -18.92 2.04 3.66
C ILE A 57 -18.25 1.53 2.39
N GLY A 58 -17.19 0.73 2.50
CA GLY A 58 -16.47 0.17 1.37
C GLY A 58 -15.06 -0.28 1.73
N LYS A 59 -14.31 -0.66 0.70
CA LYS A 59 -12.91 -1.07 0.82
C LYS A 59 -12.13 -0.76 -0.46
N ILE A 60 -10.83 -0.60 -0.31
CA ILE A 60 -9.83 -0.55 -1.39
C ILE A 60 -8.98 -1.80 -1.24
N VAL A 61 -8.72 -2.50 -2.34
CA VAL A 61 -7.89 -3.71 -2.36
C VAL A 61 -6.78 -3.53 -3.39
N LYS A 62 -5.52 -3.54 -2.95
CA LYS A 62 -4.38 -3.79 -3.85
C LYS A 62 -4.30 -5.30 -4.07
N THR A 63 -4.48 -5.74 -5.30
CA THR A 63 -4.46 -7.17 -5.64
C THR A 63 -3.03 -7.59 -5.97
N LYS A 64 -2.61 -8.73 -5.45
CA LYS A 64 -1.35 -9.36 -5.83
C LYS A 64 -1.45 -9.92 -7.26
N PRO A 65 -0.32 -10.11 -7.95
CA PRO A 65 -0.32 -10.79 -9.23
C PRO A 65 -0.72 -12.27 -9.02
N SER A 66 -1.69 -12.72 -9.82
CA SER A 66 -2.22 -14.09 -9.77
C SER A 66 -1.87 -14.91 -11.01
N SER A 67 -1.41 -14.24 -12.07
CA SER A 67 -0.98 -14.84 -13.33
C SER A 67 0.41 -14.36 -13.74
N LEU A 68 1.09 -15.12 -14.60
CA LEU A 68 2.38 -14.70 -15.16
C LEU A 68 2.27 -13.40 -15.99
N GLY A 69 1.10 -13.12 -16.56
CA GLY A 69 0.85 -11.88 -17.30
C GLY A 69 0.70 -10.66 -16.38
N GLU A 70 0.03 -10.81 -15.24
CA GLU A 70 -0.06 -9.77 -14.20
C GLU A 70 1.29 -9.53 -13.55
N LEU A 71 2.01 -10.61 -13.24
CA LEU A 71 3.39 -10.50 -12.77
C LEU A 71 4.25 -9.78 -13.81
N ALA A 72 4.20 -10.15 -15.09
CA ALA A 72 4.94 -9.45 -16.14
C ALA A 72 4.53 -7.98 -16.29
N LYS A 73 3.26 -7.63 -16.06
CA LYS A 73 2.79 -6.25 -16.07
C LYS A 73 3.42 -5.45 -14.93
N GLU A 74 3.42 -5.99 -13.72
CA GLU A 74 4.07 -5.38 -12.55
C GLU A 74 5.61 -5.31 -12.70
N LEU A 75 6.20 -6.28 -13.39
CA LEU A 75 7.64 -6.28 -13.69
C LEU A 75 8.04 -5.22 -14.73
N THR A 76 7.14 -4.86 -15.65
CA THR A 76 7.43 -3.96 -16.78
C THR A 76 6.94 -2.54 -16.56
N SER A 77 5.94 -2.39 -15.71
CA SER A 77 5.39 -1.13 -15.23
C SER A 77 5.19 -1.28 -13.74
N ASP A 78 5.61 -0.30 -12.93
CA ASP A 78 5.31 -0.22 -11.49
C ASP A 78 3.81 0.02 -11.22
N ALA A 79 2.96 -0.50 -12.10
CA ALA A 79 1.54 -0.23 -12.19
C ALA A 79 0.78 -1.25 -11.34
N ASP A 80 0.44 -0.81 -10.15
CA ASP A 80 -0.41 -1.56 -9.24
C ASP A 80 -1.84 -1.70 -9.75
N VAL A 81 -2.47 -2.82 -9.40
CA VAL A 81 -3.89 -3.07 -9.66
C VAL A 81 -4.67 -2.89 -8.37
N PHE A 82 -5.52 -1.87 -8.36
CA PHE A 82 -6.44 -1.61 -7.27
C PHE A 82 -7.90 -1.87 -7.66
N ALA A 83 -8.64 -2.49 -6.75
CA ALA A 83 -10.10 -2.55 -6.78
C ALA A 83 -10.67 -1.68 -5.66
N ILE A 84 -11.72 -0.90 -5.95
CA ILE A 84 -12.47 -0.15 -4.95
C ILE A 84 -13.93 -0.57 -4.99
N GLU A 85 -14.46 -0.93 -3.83
CA GLU A 85 -15.83 -1.38 -3.64
C GLU A 85 -16.53 -0.45 -2.65
N PHE A 86 -17.77 -0.08 -2.95
CA PHE A 86 -18.61 0.73 -2.06
C PHE A 86 -19.84 -0.06 -1.65
N ASN A 87 -20.19 0.01 -0.36
CA ASN A 87 -21.48 -0.44 0.12
C ASN A 87 -22.59 0.50 -0.41
N LYS A 88 -23.86 0.05 -0.36
CA LYS A 88 -24.99 0.85 -0.90
C LYS A 88 -25.04 2.22 -0.21
N ASP A 89 -25.50 3.23 -0.95
CA ASP A 89 -25.79 4.60 -0.47
C ASP A 89 -24.61 5.58 -0.28
N VAL A 90 -23.41 5.27 -0.76
CA VAL A 90 -22.31 6.27 -0.80
C VAL A 90 -22.57 7.32 -1.91
N GLU A 91 -22.64 8.60 -1.52
CA GLU A 91 -22.87 9.73 -2.43
C GLU A 91 -21.77 9.87 -3.51
N PRO A 92 -22.11 10.30 -4.75
CA PRO A 92 -21.14 10.43 -5.84
C PRO A 92 -19.93 11.32 -5.52
N ASN A 93 -20.13 12.41 -4.78
CA ASN A 93 -19.05 13.33 -4.40
C ASN A 93 -18.05 12.68 -3.42
N ARG A 94 -18.53 11.83 -2.51
CA ARG A 94 -17.69 11.06 -1.59
C ARG A 94 -16.89 10.01 -2.35
N LYS A 95 -17.52 9.31 -3.30
CA LYS A 95 -16.83 8.37 -4.18
C LYS A 95 -15.69 9.04 -4.95
N ALA A 96 -15.93 10.21 -5.55
CA ALA A 96 -14.89 10.97 -6.25
C ALA A 96 -13.71 11.34 -5.33
N SER A 97 -14.00 11.71 -4.07
CA SER A 97 -12.96 11.99 -3.08
C SER A 97 -12.17 10.74 -2.70
N LEU A 98 -12.85 9.59 -2.59
CA LEU A 98 -12.24 8.29 -2.30
C LEU A 98 -11.40 7.76 -3.47
N PHE A 99 -11.77 8.05 -4.73
CA PHE A 99 -10.90 7.80 -5.89
C PHE A 99 -9.64 8.67 -5.86
N GLY A 100 -9.74 9.93 -5.42
CA GLY A 100 -8.57 10.77 -5.19
C GLY A 100 -7.69 10.22 -4.07
N ALA A 101 -8.29 9.74 -2.98
CA ALA A 101 -7.57 9.10 -1.88
C ALA A 101 -6.90 7.78 -2.29
N LEU A 102 -7.56 6.98 -3.14
CA LEU A 102 -7.00 5.77 -3.74
C LEU A 102 -5.71 6.08 -4.52
N HIS A 103 -5.73 7.11 -5.36
CA HIS A 103 -4.54 7.51 -6.11
C HIS A 103 -3.42 8.03 -5.19
N LEU A 104 -3.75 8.65 -4.05
CA LEU A 104 -2.76 9.05 -3.05
C LEU A 104 -2.19 7.85 -2.29
N ILE A 105 -2.97 6.82 -2.02
CA ILE A 105 -2.52 5.57 -1.37
C ILE A 105 -1.44 4.90 -2.22
N ASP A 106 -1.68 4.78 -3.52
CA ASP A 106 -0.74 4.31 -4.53
C ASP A 106 0.61 5.05 -4.42
N TYR A 107 0.56 6.38 -4.55
CA TYR A 107 1.73 7.26 -4.44
C TYR A 107 2.44 7.20 -3.08
N MET A 108 1.72 7.15 -1.96
CA MET A 108 2.29 7.22 -0.63
C MET A 108 2.97 5.93 -0.18
N PHE A 109 2.47 4.78 -0.64
CA PHE A 109 2.86 3.49 -0.07
C PHE A 109 3.52 2.55 -1.06
N PHE A 110 3.30 2.70 -2.36
CA PHE A 110 3.68 1.66 -3.32
C PHE A 110 4.54 2.13 -4.49
N GLU A 111 4.56 3.42 -4.82
CA GLU A 111 5.37 3.99 -5.93
C GLU A 111 6.87 4.20 -5.60
N ASN A 112 7.31 3.96 -4.35
CA ASN A 112 8.66 4.35 -3.92
C ASN A 112 9.76 3.39 -4.38
N GLU A 113 9.41 2.12 -4.65
CA GLU A 113 10.35 1.07 -5.07
C GLU A 113 9.66 -0.01 -5.91
N GLY A 114 10.23 -0.28 -7.09
CA GLY A 114 9.75 -1.32 -7.98
C GLY A 114 9.88 -2.73 -7.39
N GLU A 115 8.93 -3.60 -7.74
CA GLU A 115 8.80 -4.95 -7.16
C GLU A 115 9.99 -5.90 -7.45
N VAL A 116 10.82 -5.61 -8.47
CA VAL A 116 12.00 -6.44 -8.83
C VAL A 116 13.22 -5.60 -9.20
N ASN A 117 14.36 -6.01 -8.68
CA ASN A 117 15.67 -5.48 -9.02
C ASN A 117 16.55 -6.57 -9.67
N LEU A 118 17.02 -6.32 -10.89
CA LEU A 118 17.95 -7.19 -11.62
C LEU A 118 19.33 -6.54 -11.69
N ASP A 119 20.27 -7.06 -10.89
CA ASP A 119 21.68 -6.71 -11.00
C ASP A 119 22.38 -7.72 -11.92
N ILE A 120 22.46 -7.36 -13.20
CA ILE A 120 23.09 -8.18 -14.24
C ILE A 120 24.61 -8.30 -14.00
N ALA A 121 25.23 -7.30 -13.36
CA ALA A 121 26.68 -7.29 -13.15
C ALA A 121 27.10 -8.36 -12.13
N ASN A 122 26.29 -8.55 -11.08
CA ASN A 122 26.54 -9.52 -10.03
C ASN A 122 25.72 -10.82 -10.17
N GLY A 123 24.85 -10.90 -11.17
CA GLY A 123 23.95 -12.04 -11.36
C GLY A 123 22.94 -12.19 -10.22
N GLN A 124 22.56 -11.08 -9.59
CA GLN A 124 21.64 -11.05 -8.45
C GLN A 124 20.25 -10.61 -8.91
N LEU A 125 19.24 -11.33 -8.45
CA LEU A 125 17.84 -11.05 -8.69
C LEU A 125 17.13 -10.88 -7.34
N SER A 126 16.64 -9.68 -7.04
CA SER A 126 15.95 -9.37 -5.80
C SER A 126 14.49 -9.06 -6.09
N PHE A 127 13.58 -9.64 -5.30
CA PHE A 127 12.13 -9.42 -5.37
C PHE A 127 11.66 -8.79 -4.08
N LYS A 128 10.90 -7.70 -4.17
CA LYS A 128 10.18 -7.15 -3.03
C LYS A 128 9.04 -8.12 -2.70
N CYS A 129 9.12 -8.72 -1.52
CA CYS A 129 8.16 -9.72 -1.08
C CYS A 129 6.90 -9.02 -0.52
N CYS A 130 7.09 -7.99 0.31
CA CYS A 130 6.05 -7.11 0.83
C CYS A 130 6.67 -5.79 1.33
N ASP A 131 5.83 -4.82 1.66
CA ASP A 131 6.24 -3.57 2.28
C ASP A 131 5.88 -3.57 3.78
N CYS A 132 6.83 -3.21 4.62
CA CYS A 132 6.70 -3.26 6.06
C CYS A 132 6.40 -1.85 6.62
N TYR A 133 5.23 -1.63 7.21
CA TYR A 133 4.76 -0.32 7.69
C TYR A 133 4.90 -0.14 9.21
N CYS A 134 5.50 0.97 9.63
CA CYS A 134 5.58 1.34 11.04
C CYS A 134 5.59 2.86 11.21
N CYS A 135 4.66 3.39 11.99
CA CYS A 135 4.62 4.78 12.44
C CYS A 135 4.67 5.84 11.32
N GLY A 136 4.17 5.51 10.12
CA GLY A 136 4.23 6.38 8.94
C GLY A 136 5.37 6.09 7.97
N CYS A 137 6.29 5.19 8.33
CA CYS A 137 7.38 4.76 7.47
C CYS A 137 7.03 3.44 6.77
N VAL A 138 7.47 3.30 5.52
CA VAL A 138 7.39 2.07 4.73
C VAL A 138 8.80 1.58 4.49
N CYS A 139 9.06 0.30 4.78
CA CYS A 139 10.34 -0.35 4.57
C CYS A 139 10.16 -1.60 3.70
N PRO A 140 10.86 -1.72 2.57
CA PRO A 140 10.74 -2.88 1.68
C PRO A 140 11.28 -4.14 2.37
N CYS A 141 10.50 -5.22 2.31
CA CYS A 141 10.89 -6.53 2.78
C CYS A 141 11.26 -7.38 1.54
N THR A 142 12.57 -7.46 1.22
CA THR A 142 13.11 -7.97 -0.06
C THR A 142 13.79 -9.34 0.08
N CYS A 143 13.59 -10.21 -0.90
CA CYS A 143 14.15 -11.55 -1.00
C CYS A 143 15.09 -11.63 -2.23
N ALA A 144 16.36 -12.00 -2.05
CA ALA A 144 17.35 -12.09 -3.13
C ALA A 144 17.72 -13.55 -3.48
N CYS A 145 17.81 -13.84 -4.77
CA CYS A 145 18.25 -15.12 -5.34
C CYS A 145 19.41 -14.88 -6.33
N GLY A 146 20.52 -15.61 -6.15
CA GLY A 146 21.71 -15.50 -7.02
C GLY A 146 22.90 -14.86 -6.29
N GLY A 147 24.08 -15.48 -6.45
CA GLY A 147 25.33 -15.15 -5.74
C GLY A 147 26.07 -16.43 -5.37
N GLY A 148 27.11 -16.78 -6.13
CA GLY A 148 27.98 -17.89 -5.77
C GLY A 148 29.10 -17.43 -4.84
N GLY A 149 29.03 -17.80 -3.54
CA GLY A 149 30.07 -17.72 -2.49
C GLY A 149 30.61 -16.31 -2.18
N ASP A 150 30.80 -15.82 -0.96
CA ASP A 150 30.93 -16.40 0.37
C ASP A 150 30.33 -15.42 1.39
N GLY A 151 29.92 -15.92 2.56
CA GLY A 151 29.08 -15.18 3.49
C GLY A 151 29.74 -14.03 4.25
N GLU A 152 28.90 -13.11 4.71
CA GLU A 152 29.05 -12.48 6.03
C GLU A 152 27.66 -12.04 6.50
N GLY A 153 27.33 -12.38 7.75
CA GLY A 153 26.10 -11.95 8.41
C GLY A 153 26.25 -10.58 9.07
N GLY A 154 25.11 -9.99 9.43
CA GLY A 154 24.97 -8.72 10.15
C GLY A 154 24.12 -7.75 9.30
N GLY A 155 22.93 -7.31 9.68
CA GLY A 155 22.50 -6.90 11.01
C GLY A 155 22.95 -5.46 11.25
N GLY A 156 22.05 -4.49 11.12
CA GLY A 156 22.32 -3.10 11.49
C GLY A 156 21.43 -2.08 10.78
N GLU A 157 20.41 -1.61 11.49
CA GLU A 157 19.83 -0.28 11.36
C GLU A 157 20.92 0.81 11.37
N GLU A 158 20.74 1.88 10.58
CA GLU A 158 20.91 3.30 10.99
C GLU A 158 19.94 4.18 10.19
#